data_AF-A0A511V924-F1
#
_entry.id   AF-A0A511V924-F1
#
_cell.length_a   1.000
_cell.length_b   1.000
_cell.length_c   1.000
_cell.angle_alpha   90.00
_cell.angle_beta   90.00
_cell.angle_gamma   90.00
#
_symmetry.space_group_name_H-M   'P 1'
#
loop_
_entity.id
_entity.type
_entity.pdbx_description
1 polymer ?
#
loop_
_entity_poly.entity_id
_entity_poly.type
_entity_poly.pdbx_seq_one_letter_code
_entity_poly.pdbx_strand_id
1 'polypeptide(L)' 'MQPVLRPTDPYLYVEKKSVRGKCPECNGTDIKAYPVLSEGGWWKVEKCQTCLCSLKREKWGLFGSIRTLTESL' A
#
# COMPACT_ATOMS: atom_id res chain seq x y z
N MET A 1 -20.41 10.84 24.69
CA MET A 1 -19.79 10.39 23.42
C MET A 1 -20.32 11.27 22.30
N GLN A 2 -19.44 11.92 21.53
CA GLN A 2 -19.88 12.58 20.29
C GLN A 2 -20.25 11.50 19.26
N PRO A 3 -21.31 11.70 18.46
CA PRO A 3 -21.65 10.76 17.40
C PRO A 3 -20.59 10.81 16.29
N VAL A 4 -20.06 9.66 15.92
CA VAL A 4 -19.20 9.53 14.73
C VAL A 4 -20.11 9.64 13.51
N LEU A 5 -19.96 10.71 12.73
CA LEU A 5 -20.74 10.90 11.50
C LEU A 5 -20.34 9.86 10.45
N ARG A 6 -21.34 9.39 9.69
CA ARG A 6 -21.08 8.48 8.56
C ARG A 6 -20.23 9.22 7.50
N PRO A 7 -19.16 8.59 6.98
CA PRO A 7 -18.40 9.14 5.86
C PRO A 7 -19.30 9.40 4.65
N THR A 8 -19.13 10.56 4.00
CA THR A 8 -19.85 10.94 2.78
C THR A 8 -19.11 10.56 1.51
N ASP A 9 -17.84 10.16 1.62
CA ASP A 9 -17.04 9.73 0.48
C ASP A 9 -17.67 8.50 -0.18
N PRO A 10 -17.82 8.50 -1.52
CA PRO A 10 -18.49 7.41 -2.21
C PRO A 10 -17.65 6.12 -2.19
N TYR A 11 -16.34 6.23 -2.01
CA TYR A 11 -15.42 5.09 -2.08
C TYR A 11 -14.30 5.19 -1.04
N LEU A 12 -13.91 4.03 -0.52
CA LEU A 12 -12.64 3.87 0.17
C LEU A 12 -11.52 3.76 -0.87
N TYR A 13 -10.43 4.50 -0.67
CA TYR A 13 -9.25 4.41 -1.50
C TYR A 13 -7.99 4.30 -0.66
N VAL A 14 -6.96 3.69 -1.24
CA VAL A 14 -5.62 3.62 -0.64
C VAL A 14 -4.76 4.70 -1.29
N GLU A 15 -4.08 5.49 -0.46
CA GLU A 15 -3.10 6.46 -0.94
C GLU A 15 -1.91 5.75 -1.61
N LYS A 16 -1.60 6.17 -2.84
CA LYS A 16 -0.43 5.72 -3.60
C LYS A 16 0.60 6.83 -3.68
N LYS A 17 1.66 6.73 -2.88
CA LYS A 17 2.70 7.77 -2.79
C LYS A 17 3.67 7.68 -3.95
N SER A 18 3.94 8.79 -4.64
CA SER A 18 4.95 8.86 -5.69
C SER A 18 6.35 8.60 -5.13
N VAL A 19 7.12 7.76 -5.82
CA VAL A 19 8.52 7.46 -5.50
C VAL A 19 9.38 7.78 -6.72
N ARG A 20 10.57 8.37 -6.50
CA ARG A 20 11.53 8.64 -7.58
C ARG A 20 12.22 7.34 -7.99
N GLY A 21 12.35 7.10 -9.28
CA GLY A 21 13.11 5.96 -9.82
C GLY A 21 12.73 5.64 -11.26
N LYS A 22 13.26 4.54 -11.79
CA LYS A 22 12.88 3.95 -13.09
C LYS A 22 12.56 2.46 -12.88
N CYS A 23 11.50 1.96 -13.52
CA CYS A 23 11.24 0.51 -13.51
C CYS A 23 12.34 -0.19 -14.31
N PRO A 24 12.95 -1.27 -13.77
CA PRO A 24 13.99 -2.02 -14.48
C PRO A 24 13.45 -2.76 -15.72
N GLU A 25 12.15 -3.05 -15.78
CA GLU A 25 11.54 -3.80 -16.90
C GLU A 25 11.14 -2.90 -18.09
N CYS A 26 10.43 -1.80 -17.83
CA CYS A 26 9.88 -0.95 -18.89
C CYS A 26 10.53 0.44 -18.98
N ASN A 27 11.51 0.74 -18.12
CA ASN A 27 12.18 2.03 -18.01
C ASN A 27 11.27 3.24 -17.68
N GLY A 28 9.99 3.00 -17.38
CA GLY A 28 9.02 4.02 -16.97
C GLY A 28 9.34 4.65 -15.61
N THR A 29 8.93 5.90 -15.41
CA THR A 29 9.23 6.70 -14.20
C THR A 29 8.04 6.83 -13.25
N ASP A 30 6.85 6.38 -13.63
CA ASP A 30 5.67 6.43 -12.76
C ASP A 30 5.68 5.26 -11.77
N ILE A 31 6.29 5.50 -10.61
CA ILE A 31 6.44 4.51 -9.54
C ILE A 31 5.66 4.98 -8.32
N LYS A 32 4.87 4.08 -7.75
CA LYS A 32 4.09 4.34 -6.53
C LYS A 32 4.39 3.34 -5.44
N ALA A 33 4.45 3.83 -4.21
CA ALA A 33 4.48 3.04 -2.98
C ALA A 33 3.08 2.95 -2.36
N TYR A 34 2.63 1.74 -2.03
CA TYR A 34 1.34 1.50 -1.38
C TYR A 34 1.28 0.09 -0.78
N PRO A 35 0.35 -0.16 0.16
CA PRO A 35 0.11 -1.51 0.65
C PRO A 35 -0.71 -2.35 -0.33
N VAL A 36 -0.43 -3.65 -0.39
CA VAL A 36 -1.17 -4.65 -1.18
C VAL A 36 -1.40 -5.91 -0.35
N LEU A 37 -2.61 -6.43 -0.40
CA LEU A 37 -2.94 -7.78 0.07
C LEU A 37 -2.72 -8.77 -1.08
N SER A 38 -1.96 -9.84 -0.82
CA SER A 38 -1.72 -10.92 -1.78
C SER A 38 -1.73 -12.26 -1.04
N GLU A 39 -1.51 -13.37 -1.75
CA GLU A 39 -1.47 -14.72 -1.16
C GLU A 39 -0.52 -14.84 0.05
N GLY A 40 0.62 -14.15 0.02
CA GLY A 40 1.58 -14.12 1.15
C GLY A 40 1.21 -13.17 2.31
N GLY A 41 0.00 -12.63 2.33
CA GLY A 41 -0.46 -11.62 3.29
C GLY A 41 -0.25 -10.17 2.82
N TRP A 42 -0.11 -9.25 3.76
CA TRP A 42 0.08 -7.83 3.51
C TRP A 42 1.54 -7.47 3.18
N TRP A 43 1.72 -6.62 2.18
CA TRP A 43 3.02 -6.13 1.73
C TRP A 43 2.99 -4.62 1.57
N LYS A 44 4.10 -3.95 1.88
CA LYS A 44 4.40 -2.62 1.37
C LYS A 44 5.18 -2.79 0.08
N VAL A 45 4.63 -2.29 -1.03
CA VAL A 45 5.25 -2.46 -2.35
C VAL A 45 5.62 -1.12 -2.94
N GLU A 46 6.66 -1.12 -3.76
CA GLU A 46 6.93 -0.08 -4.75
C GLU A 46 6.70 -0.70 -6.12
N LYS A 47 5.74 -0.17 -6.88
CA LYS A 47 5.33 -0.72 -8.17
C LYS A 47 5.35 0.33 -9.26
N CYS A 48 5.84 -0.06 -10.43
CA CYS A 48 5.62 0.69 -11.66
C CYS A 48 4.12 0.69 -11.99
N GLN A 49 3.55 1.85 -12.26
CA GLN A 49 2.14 1.95 -12.64
C GLN A 49 1.91 1.65 -14.12
N THR A 50 2.96 1.59 -14.94
CA THR A 50 2.85 1.27 -16.37
C THR A 50 2.82 -0.24 -16.63
N CYS A 51 3.81 -0.99 -16.14
CA CYS A 51 3.92 -2.43 -16.40
C CYS A 51 3.66 -3.32 -15.17
N LEU A 52 3.34 -2.72 -14.01
CA LEU A 52 3.04 -3.42 -12.76
C LEU A 52 4.19 -4.24 -12.14
N CYS A 53 5.41 -4.11 -12.69
CA CYS A 53 6.66 -4.63 -12.10
C CYS A 53 6.76 -4.20 -10.63
N SER A 54 7.09 -5.13 -9.73
CA SER A 54 7.33 -4.79 -8.32
C SER A 54 8.83 -4.54 -8.14
N LEU A 55 9.20 -3.29 -7.88
CA LEU A 55 10.60 -2.91 -7.65
C LEU A 55 11.05 -3.31 -6.24
N LYS A 56 10.14 -3.19 -5.27
CA LYS A 56 10.38 -3.57 -3.88
C LYS A 56 9.13 -4.22 -3.29
N ARG A 57 9.33 -5.24 -2.46
CA ARG A 57 8.27 -5.88 -1.66
C ARG A 57 8.80 -6.12 -0.26
N GLU A 58 8.19 -5.46 0.72
CA GLU A 58 8.50 -5.63 2.13
C GLU A 58 7.28 -6.21 2.84
N LYS A 59 7.46 -7.31 3.58
CA LYS A 59 6.36 -7.93 4.33
C LYS A 59 5.88 -6.96 5.39
N TRP A 60 4.57 -6.82 5.54
CA TRP A 60 3.98 -5.97 6.57
C TRP A 60 3.36 -6.80 7.70
N GLY A 61 2.65 -6.15 8.63
CA GLY A 61 1.98 -6.81 9.74
C GLY A 61 0.85 -7.71 9.25
N LEU A 62 0.46 -8.67 10.09
CA LEU A 62 -0.57 -9.67 9.75
C LEU A 62 -1.89 -9.02 9.32
N PHE A 63 -2.22 -7.87 9.90
CA PHE A 63 -3.43 -7.10 9.63
C PHE A 63 -3.17 -5.77 8.92
N GLY A 64 -2.04 -5.64 8.23
CA GLY A 64 -1.70 -4.47 7.43
C GLY A 64 -1.60 -3.19 8.27
N SER A 65 -2.57 -2.27 8.09
CA SER A 65 -2.62 -1.02 8.83
C SER A 65 -3.15 -1.16 10.27
N ILE A 66 -3.79 -2.28 10.59
CA ILE A 66 -4.29 -2.57 11.93
C ILE A 66 -3.16 -3.21 12.72
N ARG A 67 -2.89 -2.69 13.92
CA ARG A 67 -1.95 -3.29 14.88
C ARG A 67 -2.73 -3.90 16.02
N THR A 68 -2.43 -5.14 16.37
CA THR A 68 -2.97 -5.75 17.57
C THR A 68 -2.22 -5.24 18.82
N LEU A 69 -2.88 -5.28 19.98
CA LEU A 69 -2.24 -4.94 21.25
C LEU A 69 -1.04 -5.87 21.53
N THR A 70 -1.14 -7.14 21.14
CA THR A 70 -0.07 -8.13 21.30
C THR A 70 1.15 -7.85 20.42
N GLU A 71 0.97 -7.31 19.20
CA GLU A 71 2.08 -6.88 18.33
C GLU A 71 2.77 -5.59 18.81
N SER A 72 2.20 -4.92 19.82
CA SER A 72 2.68 -3.63 20.35
C SER A 72 3.42 -3.75 21.69
N LEU A 73 3.53 -4.97 22.24
CA LEU A 73 4.31 -5.32 23.44
C LEU A 73 5.72 -5.74 23.05
#